data_AF-A0A933NI44-F1
#
_entry.id   AF-A0A933NI44-F1
#
_cell.length_a   1.000
_cell.length_b   1.000
_cell.length_c   1.000
_cell.angle_alpha   90.00
_cell.angle_beta   90.00
_cell.angle_gamma   90.00
#
_symmetry.space_group_name_H-M   'P 1'
#
loop_
_entity.id
_entity.type
_entity.pdbx_description
1 polymer ?
#
loop_
_entity_poly.entity_id
_entity_poly.type
_entity_poly.pdbx_seq_one_letter_code
_entity_poly.pdbx_strand_id
1 'polypeptide(L)'
;MKKKTTEGITRLPRGGVLLDCSRGPIQYGAVPETIKDTMTMATGVPTVFVVPPRLLSPDRAVSLAELEFPAYWNFFLKGRKVTVVCLSEQREVLTRVLSEAVFGPRVPDSREFSNAVPPSAPD
;
A
#
# COMPACT_ATOMS: atom_id res chain seq x y z
N MET A 1 13.77 24.75 -3.24
CA MET A 1 14.96 23.89 -3.39
C MET A 1 14.61 22.62 -4.16
N LYS A 2 15.22 22.39 -5.33
CA LYS A 2 15.18 21.10 -6.01
C LYS A 2 16.24 20.21 -5.36
N LYS A 3 15.83 19.14 -4.65
CA LYS A 3 16.77 18.18 -4.05
C LYS A 3 17.43 17.38 -5.17
N LYS A 4 18.77 17.31 -5.13
CA LYS A 4 19.64 16.61 -6.08
C LYS A 4 19.25 15.13 -6.13
N THR A 5 18.66 14.70 -7.23
CA THR A 5 18.34 13.30 -7.55
C THR A 5 19.64 12.59 -7.94
N THR A 6 20.03 11.58 -7.17
CA THR A 6 20.95 10.55 -7.66
C THR A 6 20.21 9.84 -8.80
N GLU A 7 20.84 9.68 -9.97
CA GLU A 7 20.18 9.23 -11.21
C GLU A 7 19.20 8.07 -10.95
N GLY A 8 17.91 8.30 -11.20
CA GLY A 8 16.84 7.30 -11.05
C GLY A 8 16.28 7.09 -9.64
N ILE A 9 16.63 7.89 -8.62
CA ILE A 9 16.08 7.77 -7.27
C ILE A 9 15.29 9.03 -6.89
N THR A 10 13.97 8.90 -6.71
CA THR A 10 13.08 9.99 -6.30
C THR A 10 12.50 9.74 -4.91
N ARG A 11 12.74 10.66 -3.96
CA ARG A 11 12.11 10.59 -2.63
C ARG A 11 10.72 11.21 -2.69
N LEU A 12 9.71 10.47 -2.25
CA LEU A 12 8.34 10.97 -2.21
C LEU A 12 8.14 11.94 -1.03
N PRO A 13 7.35 13.01 -1.19
CA PRO A 13 7.07 13.97 -0.13
C PRO A 13 6.48 13.35 1.14
N ARG A 14 5.63 12.32 1.01
CA ARG A 14 4.96 11.64 2.12
C ARG A 14 5.75 10.47 2.72
N GLY A 15 6.93 10.18 2.16
CA GLY A 15 7.79 9.07 2.58
C GLY A 15 7.88 7.96 1.53
N GLY A 16 8.90 7.11 1.67
CA GLY A 16 9.24 6.11 0.65
C GLY A 16 10.12 6.67 -0.47
N VAL A 17 10.49 5.79 -1.39
CA VAL A 17 11.42 6.08 -2.48
C VAL A 17 10.92 5.41 -3.76
N LEU A 18 10.95 6.13 -4.87
CA LEU A 18 10.79 5.57 -6.21
C LEU A 18 12.16 5.33 -6.84
N LEU A 19 12.29 4.17 -7.46
CA LEU A 19 13.42 3.78 -8.28
C LEU A 19 12.94 3.70 -9.74
N ASP A 20 13.48 4.55 -10.59
CA ASP A 20 13.18 4.55 -12.02
C ASP A 20 13.89 3.37 -12.67
N CYS A 21 13.10 2.44 -13.22
CA CYS A 21 13.61 1.25 -13.92
C CYS A 21 13.04 1.22 -15.34
N SER A 22 13.72 0.51 -16.24
CA SER A 22 13.31 0.37 -17.66
C SER A 22 11.90 -0.21 -17.85
N ARG A 23 11.39 -0.97 -16.87
CA ARG A 23 10.07 -1.60 -16.89
C ARG A 23 8.98 -0.81 -16.15
N GLY A 24 9.30 0.40 -15.69
CA GLY A 24 8.44 1.24 -14.86
C GLY A 24 9.01 1.42 -13.44
N PRO A 25 8.46 2.37 -12.67
CA PRO A 25 8.98 2.70 -11.35
C PRO A 25 8.72 1.56 -10.34
N ILE A 26 9.68 1.37 -9.43
CA ILE A 26 9.54 0.52 -8.25
C ILE A 26 9.43 1.41 -7.02
N GLN A 27 8.47 1.15 -6.13
CA GLN A 27 8.37 1.88 -4.87
C GLN A 27 8.92 1.08 -3.70
N TYR A 28 9.93 1.62 -3.03
CA TYR A 28 10.43 1.11 -1.77
C TYR A 28 9.68 1.77 -0.60
N GLY A 29 8.98 0.94 0.17
CA GLY A 29 8.05 1.38 1.23
C GLY A 29 6.77 1.97 0.67
N ALA A 30 5.64 1.48 1.16
CA ALA A 30 4.32 2.04 0.88
C ALA A 30 3.81 2.70 2.15
N VAL A 31 4.28 3.92 2.43
CA VAL A 31 3.79 4.72 3.56
C VAL A 31 2.38 5.20 3.22
N PRO A 32 1.47 5.43 4.21
CA PRO A 32 0.18 6.03 3.95
C PRO A 32 0.24 7.22 2.99
N GLU A 33 -0.77 7.34 2.14
CA GLU A 33 -0.97 8.49 1.24
C GLU A 33 0.05 8.65 0.10
N THR A 34 1.11 7.84 0.03
CA THR A 34 2.13 7.91 -1.04
C THR A 34 1.58 7.65 -2.44
N ILE A 35 0.46 6.95 -2.56
CA ILE A 35 -0.27 6.80 -3.82
C ILE A 35 -0.63 8.16 -4.44
N LYS A 36 -0.99 9.17 -3.62
CA LYS A 36 -1.39 10.49 -4.12
C LYS A 36 -0.22 11.24 -4.78
N ASP A 37 1.01 10.99 -4.31
CA ASP A 37 2.21 11.50 -4.97
C ASP A 37 2.33 10.92 -6.38
N THR A 38 2.22 9.60 -6.49
CA THR A 38 2.47 8.87 -7.74
C THR A 38 1.32 8.94 -8.75
N MET A 39 0.08 9.16 -8.31
CA MET A 39 -1.08 9.38 -9.19
C MET A 39 -0.90 10.58 -10.12
N THR A 40 -0.17 11.60 -9.68
CA THR A 40 0.10 12.83 -10.46
C THR A 40 1.32 12.73 -11.36
N MET A 41 2.10 11.66 -11.24
CA MET A 41 3.30 11.46 -12.04
C MET A 41 2.94 10.88 -13.41
N ALA A 42 3.74 11.21 -14.44
CA ALA A 42 3.56 10.67 -15.79
C ALA A 42 3.65 9.13 -15.84
N THR A 43 4.46 8.54 -14.97
CA THR A 43 4.58 7.08 -14.82
C THR A 43 3.37 6.44 -14.14
N GLY A 44 2.56 7.23 -13.44
CA GLY A 44 1.44 6.78 -12.62
C GLY A 44 1.87 5.98 -11.38
N VAL A 45 0.86 5.40 -10.72
CA VAL A 45 1.06 4.51 -9.56
C VAL A 45 1.86 3.27 -9.97
N PRO A 46 2.96 2.94 -9.24
CA PRO A 46 3.77 1.76 -9.48
C PRO A 46 2.99 0.45 -9.42
N THR A 47 3.48 -0.57 -10.11
CA THR A 47 2.97 -1.95 -10.02
C THR A 47 3.90 -2.87 -9.24
N VAL A 48 5.08 -2.40 -8.85
CA VAL A 48 6.06 -3.16 -8.06
C VAL A 48 6.39 -2.39 -6.79
N PHE A 49 6.17 -3.02 -5.65
CA PHE A 49 6.47 -2.48 -4.33
C PHE A 49 7.47 -3.38 -3.63
N VAL A 50 8.52 -2.79 -3.06
CA VAL A 50 9.48 -3.47 -2.19
C VAL A 50 9.20 -3.01 -0.77
N VAL A 51 8.78 -3.93 0.10
CA VAL A 51 8.52 -3.58 1.50
C VAL A 51 9.81 -3.65 2.32
N PRO A 52 10.02 -2.73 3.27
CA PRO A 52 11.15 -2.80 4.20
C PRO A 52 11.03 -4.01 5.15
N PRO A 53 12.14 -4.48 5.77
CA PRO A 53 12.12 -5.57 6.74
C PRO A 53 11.19 -5.34 7.94
N ARG A 54 11.01 -4.08 8.35
CA ARG A 54 9.98 -3.69 9.33
C ARG A 54 8.78 -3.12 8.61
N LEU A 55 7.61 -3.69 8.85
CA LEU A 55 6.36 -3.25 8.23
C LEU A 55 5.71 -2.06 8.96
N LEU A 56 6.17 -1.73 10.16
CA LEU A 56 5.69 -0.61 10.97
C LEU A 56 6.87 0.29 11.38
N SER A 57 6.63 1.60 11.41
CA SER A 57 7.54 2.61 11.95
C SER A 57 7.04 3.02 13.34
N PRO A 58 7.60 2.50 14.45
CA PRO A 58 7.09 2.78 15.79
C PRO A 58 7.22 4.26 16.18
N ASP A 59 8.29 4.91 15.72
CA ASP A 59 8.58 6.33 15.90
C ASP A 59 7.51 7.24 15.29
N ARG A 60 6.88 6.80 14.20
CA ARG A 60 5.84 7.54 13.48
C ARG A 60 4.45 6.97 13.66
N ALA A 61 4.31 5.83 14.34
CA ALA A 61 3.07 5.06 14.46
C ALA A 61 2.34 4.83 13.12
N VAL A 62 3.10 4.60 12.03
CA VAL A 62 2.54 4.36 10.69
C VAL A 62 3.06 3.07 10.08
N SER A 63 2.20 2.43 9.29
CA SER A 63 2.58 1.33 8.41
C SER A 63 3.57 1.81 7.35
N LEU A 64 4.49 0.93 6.98
CA LEU A 64 5.44 1.10 5.88
C LEU A 64 5.05 0.23 4.67
N ALA A 65 3.88 -0.43 4.73
CA ALA A 65 3.39 -1.38 3.75
C ALA A 65 1.86 -1.23 3.49
N GLU A 66 1.37 0.01 3.41
CA GLU A 66 0.02 0.37 2.96
C GLU A 66 -0.17 0.09 1.46
N LEU A 67 -0.60 -1.12 1.14
CA LEU A 67 -0.66 -1.63 -0.23
C LEU A 67 -2.10 -1.72 -0.80
N GLU A 68 -3.12 -1.55 0.03
CA GLU A 68 -4.54 -1.67 -0.36
C GLU A 68 -4.91 -0.67 -1.47
N PHE A 69 -4.75 0.62 -1.22
CA PHE A 69 -5.10 1.64 -2.22
C PHE A 69 -4.31 1.52 -3.53
N PRO A 70 -2.96 1.30 -3.51
CA PRO A 70 -2.22 1.02 -4.74
C PRO A 70 -2.70 -0.23 -5.48
N ALA A 71 -3.09 -1.29 -4.75
CA ALA A 71 -3.64 -2.51 -5.34
C ALA A 71 -4.98 -2.23 -6.02
N TYR A 72 -5.90 -1.53 -5.35
CA TYR A 72 -7.20 -1.14 -5.92
C TYR A 72 -7.05 -0.26 -7.14
N TRP A 73 -6.22 0.78 -7.05
CA TRP A 73 -6.00 1.67 -8.18
C TRP A 73 -5.50 0.92 -9.41
N ASN A 74 -4.49 0.06 -9.22
CA ASN A 74 -3.95 -0.71 -10.32
C ASN A 74 -4.94 -1.74 -10.86
N PHE A 75 -5.67 -2.44 -9.99
CA PHE A 75 -6.60 -3.47 -10.39
C PHE A 75 -7.86 -2.89 -11.04
N PHE A 76 -8.61 -2.05 -10.33
CA PHE A 76 -9.92 -1.56 -10.78
C PHE A 76 -9.83 -0.45 -11.82
N LEU A 77 -8.88 0.49 -11.70
CA LEU A 77 -8.79 1.61 -12.65
C LEU A 77 -7.84 1.37 -13.82
N LYS A 78 -6.84 0.49 -13.66
CA LYS A 78 -5.82 0.25 -14.70
C LYS A 78 -5.77 -1.17 -15.24
N GLY A 79 -6.48 -2.14 -14.65
CA GLY A 79 -6.43 -3.55 -15.07
C GLY A 79 -5.05 -4.20 -14.91
N ARG A 80 -4.19 -3.67 -14.03
CA ARG A 80 -2.82 -4.14 -13.79
C ARG A 80 -2.71 -4.85 -12.45
N LYS A 81 -1.86 -5.87 -12.39
CA LYS A 81 -1.53 -6.57 -11.13
C LYS A 81 -0.41 -5.85 -10.39
N VAL A 82 -0.49 -5.84 -9.06
CA VAL A 82 0.59 -5.39 -8.18
C VAL A 82 1.45 -6.59 -7.78
N THR A 83 2.76 -6.39 -7.80
CA THR A 83 3.77 -7.33 -7.28
C THR A 83 4.39 -6.74 -6.02
N VAL A 84 4.39 -7.52 -4.95
CA VAL A 84 4.99 -7.13 -3.67
C VAL A 84 6.21 -8.00 -3.42
N VAL A 85 7.38 -7.38 -3.34
CA VAL A 85 8.64 -8.02 -2.98
C VAL A 85 8.82 -7.86 -1.48
N CYS A 86 8.81 -8.98 -0.76
CA CYS A 86 8.87 -9.05 0.69
C CYS A 86 9.73 -10.23 1.14
N LEU A 87 10.09 -10.26 2.42
CA LEU A 87 10.70 -11.42 3.05
C LEU A 87 9.66 -12.53 3.23
N SER A 88 10.10 -13.78 3.29
CA SER A 88 9.21 -14.94 3.33
C SER A 88 8.30 -14.91 4.57
N GLU A 89 8.84 -14.48 5.71
CA GLU A 89 8.13 -14.32 6.98
C GLU A 89 7.09 -13.19 6.97
N GLN A 90 7.24 -12.19 6.09
CA GLN A 90 6.31 -11.06 5.98
C GLN A 90 5.08 -11.42 5.15
N ARG A 91 5.17 -12.44 4.30
CA ARG A 91 4.13 -12.81 3.33
C ARG A 91 2.79 -13.05 4.00
N GLU A 92 2.76 -13.80 5.10
CA GLU A 92 1.52 -14.14 5.80
C GLU A 92 0.86 -12.89 6.39
N VAL A 93 1.65 -12.04 7.04
CA VAL A 93 1.17 -10.78 7.63
C VAL A 93 0.61 -9.85 6.55
N LEU A 94 1.35 -9.65 5.44
CA LEU A 94 0.90 -8.82 4.33
C LEU A 94 -0.38 -9.36 3.69
N THR A 95 -0.45 -10.67 3.49
CA THR A 95 -1.64 -11.32 2.91
C THR A 95 -2.84 -11.17 3.84
N ARG A 96 -2.67 -11.35 5.15
CA ARG A 96 -3.74 -11.20 6.14
C ARG A 96 -4.24 -9.76 6.18
N VAL A 97 -3.35 -8.77 6.31
CA VAL A 97 -3.73 -7.35 6.35
C VAL A 97 -4.46 -6.94 5.08
N LEU A 98 -3.97 -7.32 3.90
CA LEU A 98 -4.65 -7.05 2.64
C LEU A 98 -6.00 -7.77 2.55
N SER A 99 -6.09 -9.02 2.99
CA SER A 99 -7.34 -9.77 2.95
C SER A 99 -8.38 -9.17 3.90
N GLU A 100 -7.98 -8.77 5.10
CA GLU A 100 -8.87 -8.16 6.09
C GLU A 100 -9.31 -6.75 5.67
N ALA A 101 -8.44 -5.97 5.02
CA ALA A 101 -8.81 -4.68 4.46
C ALA A 101 -9.87 -4.81 3.36
N VAL A 102 -9.78 -5.86 2.53
CA VAL A 102 -10.69 -6.07 1.39
C VAL A 102 -11.99 -6.77 1.79
N PHE A 103 -11.89 -7.83 2.60
CA PHE A 103 -12.98 -8.75 2.88
C PHE A 103 -13.47 -8.69 4.33
N GLY A 104 -12.78 -7.92 5.19
CA GLY A 104 -13.00 -7.95 6.63
C GLY A 104 -12.36 -9.16 7.31
N PRO A 105 -12.44 -9.22 8.65
CA PRO A 105 -11.96 -10.37 9.41
C PRO A 105 -12.79 -11.62 9.09
N ARG A 106 -12.13 -12.78 9.02
CA ARG A 106 -12.82 -14.07 8.80
C ARG A 106 -13.89 -14.35 9.86
N VAL A 107 -13.62 -13.91 11.10
CA VAL A 107 -14.55 -13.99 12.21
C VAL A 107 -14.74 -12.57 12.73
N PRO A 108 -15.91 -11.96 12.49
CA PRO A 108 -16.22 -10.64 13.02
C PRO A 108 -16.17 -10.63 14.56
N ASP A 109 -15.51 -9.63 15.14
CA ASP A 109 -15.60 -9.38 16.57
C ASP A 109 -16.85 -8.56 16.87
N SER A 110 -17.80 -9.14 17.60
CA SER A 110 -19.06 -8.47 17.94
C SER A 110 -18.87 -7.16 18.72
N ARG A 111 -17.70 -6.93 19.32
CA ARG A 111 -17.37 -5.68 20.03
C ARG A 111 -17.04 -4.53 19.08
N GLU A 112 -16.64 -4.83 17.84
CA GLU A 112 -16.34 -3.81 16.82
C GLU A 112 -17.61 -3.24 16.18
N PHE A 113 -18.74 -3.94 16.32
CA PHE A 113 -20.03 -3.53 15.78
C PHE A 113 -20.94 -3.02 16.89
N SER A 114 -21.55 -1.85 16.69
CA SER A 114 -22.57 -1.34 17.62
C SER A 114 -23.82 -2.23 17.57
N ASN A 115 -24.39 -2.56 18.72
CA ASN A 115 -25.71 -3.20 18.82
C ASN A 115 -26.85 -2.33 18.24
N ALA A 116 -26.57 -1.08 17.87
CA ALA A 116 -27.52 -0.17 17.24
C ALA A 116 -27.58 -0.29 15.70
N VAL A 117 -26.79 -1.18 15.09
CA VAL A 117 -26.94 -1.49 13.67
C VAL A 117 -28.26 -2.26 13.52
N PRO A 118 -29.26 -1.72 12.80
CA PRO A 118 -30.50 -2.46 12.56
C PRO A 118 -30.16 -3.78 11.86
N PRO A 119 -30.91 -4.88 12.13
CA PRO A 119 -30.74 -6.12 11.38
C PRO A 119 -30.76 -5.77 9.89
N SER A 120 -29.77 -6.30 9.16
CA SER A 120 -29.43 -5.97 7.78
C SER A 120 -30.64 -5.66 6.89
N ALA A 121 -30.49 -4.67 6.01
CA ALA A 121 -31.43 -4.45 4.93
C ALA A 121 -31.69 -5.79 4.20
N PRO A 122 -32.95 -6.10 3.85
CA PRO A 122 -33.28 -7.37 3.21
C PRO A 122 -32.50 -7.54 1.90
N ASP A 123 -32.08 -8.78 1.66
CA ASP A 123 -31.38 -9.22 0.44
C ASP A 123 -32.13 -8.85 -0.86
#